data_AF-A0A535SU01-F1
#
_entry.id   AF-A0A535SU01-F1
#
_cell.length_a   1.000
_cell.length_b   1.000
_cell.length_c   1.000
_cell.angle_alpha   90.00
_cell.angle_beta   90.00
_cell.angle_gamma   90.00
#
_symmetry.space_group_name_H-M   'P 1'
#
loop_
_entity.id
_entity.type
_entity.pdbx_description
1 polymer ?
#
loop_
_entity_poly.entity_id
_entity_poly.type
_entity_poly.pdbx_seq_one_letter_code
_entity_poly.pdbx_strand_id
1 'polypeptide(L)'
;YSAAKFAMEALTDALRMELRPWHIHVSIVEPGFITTPIWEKSKEVAGTIFNNLPHQAEHMYGTIIPGVRETYSHAGRTGTPAEEVAKVTIRALTAARPKTRYIVGRGARLGTSVLERLPDKLRDALIIRWLTKSPAQ
;
A
#
# COMPACT_ATOMS: atom_id res chain seq x y z
N TYR A 1 -0.57 8.64 5.80
CA TYR A 1 -1.11 7.49 5.05
C TYR A 1 -1.02 6.20 5.87
N SER A 2 0.19 5.71 6.18
CA SER A 2 0.38 4.40 6.83
C SER A 2 -0.39 4.25 8.14
N ALA A 3 -0.33 5.25 9.03
CA ALA A 3 -1.09 5.22 10.29
C ALA A 3 -2.59 4.97 10.09
N ALA A 4 -3.22 5.66 9.13
CA ALA A 4 -4.64 5.46 8.84
C ALA A 4 -4.94 4.07 8.25
N LYS A 5 -4.03 3.50 7.45
CA LYS A 5 -4.21 2.15 6.90
C LYS A 5 -4.05 1.06 7.96
N PHE A 6 -3.08 1.18 8.85
CA PHE A 6 -2.96 0.31 10.03
C PHE A 6 -4.16 0.43 10.97
N ALA A 7 -4.70 1.65 11.16
CA ALA A 7 -5.90 1.85 11.97
C ALA A 7 -7.12 1.10 11.40
N MET A 8 -7.26 1.01 10.08
CA MET A 8 -8.33 0.23 9.44
C MET A 8 -8.21 -1.27 9.73
N GLU A 9 -7.00 -1.82 9.79
CA GLU A 9 -6.79 -3.23 10.17
C GLU A 9 -7.23 -3.48 11.61
N ALA A 10 -6.79 -2.62 12.54
CA ALA A 10 -7.18 -2.72 13.94
C ALA A 10 -8.71 -2.59 14.13
N LEU A 11 -9.32 -1.61 13.45
CA LEU A 11 -10.77 -1.41 13.47
C LEU A 11 -11.53 -2.63 12.95
N THR A 12 -11.10 -3.20 11.82
CA THR A 12 -11.76 -4.38 11.23
C THR A 12 -11.60 -5.63 12.08
N ASP A 13 -10.46 -5.81 12.76
CA ASP A 13 -10.26 -6.91 13.71
C ASP A 13 -11.13 -6.77 14.96
N ALA A 14 -11.30 -5.55 15.48
CA ALA A 14 -12.20 -5.27 16.60
C ALA A 14 -13.66 -5.55 16.23
N LEU A 15 -14.14 -4.98 15.10
CA LEU A 15 -15.50 -5.20 14.61
C LEU A 15 -15.81 -6.67 14.37
N ARG A 16 -14.84 -7.45 13.89
CA ARG A 16 -15.02 -8.90 13.70
C ARG A 16 -15.33 -9.63 15.00
N MET A 17 -14.75 -9.21 16.11
CA MET A 17 -15.02 -9.79 17.43
C MET A 17 -16.35 -9.31 17.99
N GLU A 18 -16.57 -7.99 17.95
CA GLU A 18 -17.79 -7.35 18.45
C GLU A 18 -19.02 -7.86 17.74
N LEU A 19 -18.98 -7.97 16.40
CA LEU A 19 -20.15 -8.29 15.59
C LEU A 19 -20.46 -9.79 15.47
N ARG A 20 -19.56 -10.66 15.94
CA ARG A 20 -19.68 -12.12 15.84
C ARG A 20 -20.97 -12.69 16.47
N PRO A 21 -21.47 -12.21 17.62
CA PRO A 21 -22.72 -12.71 18.22
C PRO A 21 -23.95 -12.55 17.32
N TRP A 22 -23.95 -11.56 16.43
CA TRP A 22 -25.04 -11.31 15.48
C TRP A 22 -24.83 -11.99 14.12
N HIS A 23 -23.83 -12.86 13.99
CA HIS A 23 -23.49 -13.55 12.74
C HIS A 23 -23.16 -12.60 11.58
N ILE A 24 -22.71 -11.38 11.89
CA ILE A 24 -22.25 -10.42 10.90
C ILE A 24 -20.77 -10.66 10.66
N HIS A 25 -20.41 -10.96 9.42
CA HIS A 25 -19.04 -11.18 9.00
C HIS A 25 -18.37 -9.86 8.59
N VAL A 26 -17.12 -9.69 9.02
CA VAL A 26 -16.28 -8.53 8.67
C VAL A 26 -15.03 -9.02 7.95
N SER A 27 -14.73 -8.42 6.80
CA SER A 27 -13.57 -8.70 5.97
C SER A 27 -12.90 -7.40 5.55
N ILE A 28 -11.56 -7.39 5.52
CA ILE A 28 -10.78 -6.31 4.91
C ILE A 28 -10.24 -6.76 3.54
N VAL A 29 -10.35 -5.88 2.55
CA VAL A 29 -9.73 -6.05 1.23
C VAL A 29 -8.49 -5.18 1.18
N GLU A 30 -7.35 -5.80 0.96
CA GLU A 30 -6.02 -5.18 1.04
C GLU A 30 -5.42 -5.11 -0.37
N PRO A 31 -5.66 -4.01 -1.10
CA PRO A 31 -5.04 -3.80 -2.41
C PRO A 31 -3.56 -3.43 -2.27
N GLY A 32 -2.73 -4.05 -3.11
CA GLY A 32 -1.37 -3.58 -3.38
C GLY A 32 -1.32 -2.35 -4.26
N PHE A 33 -0.28 -2.26 -5.10
CA PHE A 33 -0.27 -1.28 -6.19
C PHE A 33 -1.35 -1.61 -7.21
N ILE A 34 -2.37 -0.74 -7.33
CA ILE A 34 -3.48 -0.87 -8.26
C ILE A 34 -3.40 0.22 -9.31
N THR A 35 -3.52 -0.13 -10.59
CA THR A 35 -3.52 0.83 -11.69
C THR A 35 -4.81 1.64 -11.65
N THR A 36 -4.70 2.86 -11.12
CA THR A 36 -5.78 3.84 -11.06
C THR A 36 -5.21 5.25 -11.28
N PRO A 37 -6.04 6.24 -11.64
CA PRO A 37 -5.58 7.64 -11.78
C PRO A 37 -5.00 8.27 -10.50
N ILE A 38 -5.08 7.60 -9.34
CA ILE A 38 -4.56 8.12 -8.07
C ILE A 38 -3.06 8.42 -8.14
N TRP A 39 -2.29 7.65 -8.92
CA TRP A 39 -0.84 7.82 -9.03
C TRP A 39 -0.46 9.07 -9.81
N GLU A 40 -1.21 9.40 -10.85
CA GLU A 40 -1.01 10.62 -11.65
C GLU A 40 -1.29 11.86 -10.80
N LYS A 41 -2.45 11.89 -10.13
CA LYS A 41 -2.80 12.95 -9.19
C LYS A 41 -1.77 13.09 -8.06
N SER A 42 -1.30 11.97 -7.51
CA SER A 42 -0.28 11.99 -6.45
C SER A 42 1.05 12.55 -6.95
N LYS A 43 1.46 12.22 -8.19
CA LYS A 43 2.67 12.77 -8.79
C LYS A 43 2.58 14.27 -9.03
N GLU A 44 1.46 14.77 -9.50
CA GLU A 44 1.24 16.20 -9.72
C GLU A 44 1.36 16.98 -8.41
N VAL A 45 0.58 16.57 -7.39
CA VAL A 45 0.62 17.20 -6.07
C VAL A 45 2.01 17.09 -5.45
N ALA A 46 2.64 15.92 -5.55
CA ALA A 46 3.99 15.71 -5.02
C ALA A 46 5.03 16.55 -5.76
N GLY A 47 4.92 16.72 -7.08
CA GLY A 47 5.80 17.58 -7.87
C GLY A 47 5.76 19.02 -7.39
N THR A 48 4.56 19.57 -7.17
CA THR A 48 4.39 20.92 -6.62
C THR A 48 5.00 21.05 -5.23
N ILE A 49 4.83 20.06 -4.36
CA ILE A 49 5.41 20.07 -3.01
C ILE A 49 6.94 19.99 -3.09
N PHE A 50 7.48 19.08 -3.88
CA PHE A 50 8.93 18.84 -3.99
C PHE A 50 9.66 20.03 -4.61
N ASN A 51 9.06 20.70 -5.59
CA ASN A 51 9.64 21.90 -6.20
C ASN A 51 9.65 23.12 -5.27
N ASN A 52 8.89 23.08 -4.18
CA ASN A 52 8.77 24.18 -3.20
C ASN A 52 9.27 23.76 -1.80
N LEU A 53 10.12 22.74 -1.71
CA LEU A 53 10.66 22.29 -0.43
C LEU A 53 11.59 23.36 0.18
N PRO A 54 11.47 23.65 1.48
CA PRO A 54 12.50 24.39 2.19
C PRO A 54 13.84 23.65 2.10
N HIS A 55 14.94 24.40 2.05
CA HIS A 55 16.29 23.85 1.92
C HIS A 55 16.62 22.77 2.98
N GLN A 56 16.12 22.93 4.21
CA GLN A 56 16.30 21.93 5.26
C GLN A 56 15.61 20.60 4.92
N ALA A 57 14.41 20.65 4.34
CA ALA A 57 13.66 19.45 3.95
C ALA A 57 14.28 18.78 2.73
N GLU A 58 14.79 19.55 1.77
CA GLU A 58 15.56 19.02 0.64
C GLU A 58 16.81 18.30 1.12
N HIS A 59 17.56 18.88 2.07
CA HIS A 59 18.74 18.24 2.65
C HIS A 59 18.39 16.93 3.39
N MET A 60 17.25 16.87 4.09
CA MET A 60 16.84 15.67 4.84
C MET A 60 16.23 14.56 3.96
N TYR A 61 15.45 14.92 2.94
CA TYR A 61 14.62 13.96 2.19
C TYR A 61 14.98 13.86 0.70
N GLY A 62 15.84 14.73 0.17
CA GLY A 62 16.17 14.80 -1.26
C GLY A 62 16.71 13.50 -1.85
N THR A 63 17.39 12.70 -1.03
CA THR A 63 17.97 11.41 -1.46
C THR A 63 16.95 10.30 -1.67
N ILE A 64 15.76 10.38 -1.04
CA ILE A 64 14.71 9.35 -1.16
C ILE A 64 13.61 9.75 -2.14
N ILE A 65 13.41 11.06 -2.37
CA ILE A 65 12.34 11.58 -3.22
C ILE A 65 12.34 10.96 -4.63
N PRO A 66 13.47 10.84 -5.35
CA PRO A 66 13.48 10.22 -6.68
C PRO A 66 13.01 8.76 -6.67
N GLY A 67 13.47 7.95 -5.70
CA GLY A 67 13.04 6.56 -5.58
C GLY A 67 11.55 6.43 -5.25
N VAL A 68 11.01 7.32 -4.41
CA VAL A 68 9.57 7.37 -4.12
C VAL A 68 8.78 7.73 -5.38
N ARG A 69 9.24 8.72 -6.17
CA ARG A 69 8.59 9.10 -7.43
C ARG A 69 8.58 7.95 -8.42
N GLU A 70 9.70 7.24 -8.57
CA GLU A 70 9.77 6.09 -9.47
C GLU A 70 8.89 4.94 -8.99
N THR A 71 8.80 4.70 -7.67
CA THR A 71 7.88 3.72 -7.09
C THR A 71 6.43 3.98 -7.54
N TYR A 72 5.97 5.23 -7.42
CA TYR A 72 4.61 5.60 -7.82
C TYR A 72 4.41 5.54 -9.33
N SER A 73 5.43 5.90 -10.11
CA SER A 73 5.42 5.72 -11.56
C SER A 73 5.26 4.27 -11.95
N HIS A 74 6.08 3.40 -11.37
CA HIS A 74 6.04 1.98 -11.61
C HIS A 74 4.68 1.40 -11.19
N ALA A 75 4.20 1.74 -9.99
CA ALA A 75 2.89 1.32 -9.49
C ALA A 75 1.72 1.69 -10.41
N GLY A 76 1.75 2.87 -11.03
CA GLY A 76 0.75 3.28 -12.01
C GLY A 76 0.82 2.52 -13.33
N ARG A 77 1.99 2.01 -13.73
CA ARG A 77 2.19 1.28 -14.99
C ARG A 77 1.97 -0.22 -14.85
N THR A 78 2.45 -0.80 -13.76
CA THR A 78 2.53 -2.26 -13.53
C THR A 78 1.63 -2.74 -12.40
N GLY A 79 0.84 -1.84 -11.83
CA GLY A 79 -0.15 -2.15 -10.82
C GLY A 79 -1.15 -3.20 -11.30
N THR A 80 -1.77 -3.87 -10.34
CA THR A 80 -2.87 -4.80 -10.64
C THR A 80 -4.08 -4.00 -11.14
N PRO A 81 -4.82 -4.47 -12.17
CA PRO A 81 -6.02 -3.79 -12.63
C PRO A 81 -7.07 -3.63 -11.53
N ALA A 82 -7.84 -2.54 -11.56
CA ALA A 82 -8.87 -2.25 -10.55
C ALA A 82 -9.99 -3.29 -10.55
N GLU A 83 -10.25 -3.93 -11.69
CA GLU A 83 -11.21 -5.01 -11.87
C GLU A 83 -10.89 -6.21 -10.97
N GLU A 84 -9.62 -6.46 -10.66
CA GLU A 84 -9.23 -7.54 -9.74
C GLU A 84 -9.65 -7.23 -8.31
N VAL A 85 -9.60 -5.96 -7.90
CA VAL A 85 -10.14 -5.52 -6.60
C VAL A 85 -11.65 -5.75 -6.58
N ALA A 86 -12.36 -5.35 -7.64
CA ALA A 86 -13.80 -5.54 -7.74
C ALA A 86 -14.20 -7.03 -7.66
N LYS A 87 -13.51 -7.91 -8.39
CA LYS A 87 -13.72 -9.37 -8.33
C LYS A 87 -13.52 -9.92 -6.92
N VAL A 88 -12.47 -9.48 -6.23
CA VAL A 88 -12.18 -9.92 -4.86
C VAL A 88 -13.22 -9.40 -3.87
N THR A 89 -13.69 -8.16 -4.03
CA THR A 89 -14.79 -7.61 -3.23
C THR A 89 -16.08 -8.40 -3.43
N ILE A 90 -16.46 -8.70 -4.67
CA ILE A 90 -17.63 -9.55 -4.97
C ILE A 90 -17.47 -10.93 -4.31
N ARG A 91 -16.29 -11.53 -4.40
CA ARG A 91 -15.99 -12.81 -3.75
C ARG A 91 -16.11 -12.73 -2.22
N ALA A 92 -15.68 -11.64 -1.60
CA ALA A 92 -15.82 -11.45 -0.16
C ALA A 92 -17.28 -11.33 0.25
N LEU A 93 -18.09 -10.60 -0.51
CA LEU A 93 -19.52 -10.38 -0.24
C LEU A 93 -20.37 -11.64 -0.45
N THR A 94 -19.98 -12.52 -1.38
CA THR A 94 -20.78 -13.70 -1.79
C THR A 94 -20.30 -15.01 -1.17
N ALA A 95 -19.19 -15.01 -0.43
CA ALA A 95 -18.66 -16.23 0.18
C ALA A 95 -19.56 -16.70 1.33
N ALA A 96 -19.94 -17.98 1.32
CA ALA A 96 -20.65 -18.62 2.43
C ALA A 96 -19.87 -18.57 3.76
N ARG A 97 -18.53 -18.51 3.68
CA ARG A 97 -17.61 -18.32 4.80
C ARG A 97 -16.53 -17.33 4.39
N PRO A 98 -16.77 -16.02 4.51
CA PRO A 98 -15.82 -15.01 4.05
C PRO A 98 -14.54 -15.05 4.90
N LYS A 99 -13.40 -14.79 4.27
CA LYS A 99 -12.11 -14.70 4.96
C LYS A 99 -12.01 -13.37 5.70
N THR A 100 -11.18 -13.31 6.74
CA THR A 100 -10.94 -12.05 7.46
C THR A 100 -10.15 -11.04 6.61
N ARG A 101 -9.26 -11.52 5.74
CA ARG A 101 -8.37 -10.71 4.89
C ARG A 101 -8.33 -11.22 3.45
N TYR A 102 -8.41 -10.30 2.50
CA TYR A 102 -8.31 -10.57 1.07
C TYR A 102 -7.24 -9.68 0.42
N ILE A 103 -6.06 -10.25 0.16
CA ILE A 103 -4.94 -9.54 -0.46
C ILE A 103 -5.07 -9.56 -1.99
N VAL A 104 -5.10 -8.36 -2.60
CA VAL A 104 -5.21 -8.16 -4.05
C VAL A 104 -3.87 -7.73 -4.64
N GLY A 105 -3.45 -8.45 -5.69
CA GLY A 105 -2.20 -8.20 -6.41
C GLY A 105 -1.12 -9.23 -6.10
N ARG A 106 -0.43 -9.69 -7.15
CA ARG A 106 0.64 -10.72 -7.06
C ARG A 106 1.86 -10.20 -6.31
N GLY A 107 2.29 -8.97 -6.61
CA GLY A 107 3.40 -8.31 -5.92
C GLY A 107 3.11 -8.04 -4.44
N ALA A 108 1.85 -7.72 -4.09
CA ALA A 108 1.44 -7.54 -2.70
C ALA A 108 1.58 -8.84 -1.91
N ARG A 109 1.07 -9.97 -2.41
CA ARG A 109 1.18 -11.27 -1.70
C ARG A 109 2.63 -11.73 -1.51
N LEU A 110 3.48 -11.56 -2.50
CA LEU A 110 4.89 -11.95 -2.43
C LEU A 110 5.69 -11.00 -1.54
N GLY A 111 5.44 -9.69 -1.66
CA GLY A 111 6.06 -8.66 -0.85
C GLY A 111 5.70 -8.79 0.63
N THR A 112 4.41 -8.91 0.96
CA THR A 112 3.96 -9.10 2.35
C THR A 112 4.53 -10.39 2.93
N SER A 113 4.38 -11.53 2.25
CA SER A 113 4.82 -12.82 2.79
C SER A 113 6.33 -12.94 3.02
N VAL A 114 7.15 -12.25 2.23
CA VAL A 114 8.63 -12.31 2.35
C VAL A 114 9.17 -11.19 3.23
N LEU A 115 8.73 -9.94 3.02
CA LEU A 115 9.22 -8.79 3.79
C LEU A 115 8.68 -8.76 5.22
N GLU A 116 7.47 -9.27 5.49
CA GLU A 116 6.92 -9.33 6.86
C GLU A 116 7.57 -10.41 7.72
N ARG A 117 8.30 -11.36 7.11
CA ARG A 117 9.07 -12.38 7.83
C ARG A 117 10.49 -11.93 8.17
N LEU A 118 10.94 -10.80 7.61
CA LEU A 118 12.26 -10.26 7.91
C LEU A 118 12.21 -9.45 9.22
N PRO A 119 13.28 -9.49 10.04
CA PRO A 119 13.46 -8.53 11.11
C PRO A 119 13.37 -7.09 10.61
N ASP A 120 12.74 -6.21 11.39
CA ASP A 120 12.47 -4.82 11.02
C ASP A 120 13.73 -4.10 10.51
N LYS A 121 14.85 -4.25 11.22
CA LYS A 121 16.13 -3.63 10.83
C LYS A 121 16.58 -4.01 9.42
N LEU A 122 16.37 -5.27 9.03
CA LEU A 122 16.75 -5.74 7.69
C LEU A 122 15.78 -5.22 6.63
N ARG A 123 14.47 -5.26 6.94
CA ARG A 123 13.44 -4.72 6.06
C ARG A 123 13.67 -3.23 5.79
N ASP A 124 13.91 -2.45 6.84
CA ASP A 124 14.12 -1.01 6.76
C ASP A 124 15.40 -0.69 5.97
N ALA A 125 16.49 -1.41 6.23
CA ALA A 125 17.74 -1.25 5.48
C ALA A 125 17.55 -1.54 3.98
N LEU A 126 16.80 -2.58 3.62
CA LEU A 126 16.50 -2.92 2.23
C LEU A 126 15.65 -1.84 1.55
N ILE A 127 14.60 -1.35 2.22
CA ILE A 127 13.72 -0.31 1.69
C ILE A 127 14.49 1.00 1.48
N ILE A 128 15.24 1.45 2.48
CA ILE A 128 16.06 2.68 2.39
C ILE A 128 17.07 2.54 1.26
N ARG A 129 17.77 1.41 1.17
CA ARG A 129 18.76 1.16 0.11
C ARG A 129 18.12 1.15 -1.27
N TRP A 130 16.91 0.60 -1.41
CA TRP A 130 16.19 0.60 -2.67
C TRP A 130 15.74 2.01 -3.08
N LEU A 131 15.20 2.79 -2.15
CA LEU A 131 14.75 4.17 -2.41
C LEU A 131 15.91 5.10 -2.77
N THR A 132 17.06 4.96 -2.11
CA THR A 132 18.26 5.80 -2.35
C THR A 132 19.04 5.39 -3.61
N LYS A 133 18.95 4.13 -4.06
CA LYS A 133 19.65 3.64 -5.26
C LYS A 133 18.83 3.69 -6.54
N SER A 134 17.54 3.97 -6.45
CA SER A 134 16.67 4.05 -7.63
C SER A 134 17.07 5.29 -8.45
N PRO A 135 17.57 5.13 -9.68
CA PRO A 135 18.01 6.26 -10.49
C PRO A 135 16.80 7.16 -10.81
N ALA A 136 16.97 8.47 -10.62
CA ALA A 136 16.10 9.45 -11.22
C ALA A 136 16.26 9.31 -12.75
N GLN A 137 15.25 8.78 -13.44
CA GLN A 137 15.12 8.91 -14.89
C GLN A 137 14.36 10.18 -15.21
#